data_AF-A0A969GNR9-F1
#
_entry.id   AF-A0A969GNR9-F1
#
_cell.length_a   1.000
_cell.length_b   1.000
_cell.length_c   1.000
_cell.angle_alpha   90.00
_cell.angle_beta   90.00
_cell.angle_gamma   90.00
#
_symmetry.space_group_name_H-M   'P 1'
#
loop_
_entity.id
_entity.type
_entity.pdbx_description
1 polymer ?
#
loop_
_entity_poly.entity_id
_entity_poly.type
_entity_poly.pdbx_seq_one_letter_code
_entity_poly.pdbx_strand_id
1 'polypeptide(L)'
;KLSGATLSKNGIEGNHATTSGGGVYVDESGATLKESRVMTNSARNGGGIYLERSNTASFIDVGISGNVADNNGGGLYISHSDIRLTDHTIAGNRAAASGGGIYLDNSAITFERNLLRNNQAGLSGGGIALANDSNALMSSSAVIDTRRAEPAAAFWSLPRHPT
;
A
#
# COMPACT_ATOMS: atom_id res chain seq x y z
N LYS A 1 -26.70 1.58 -4.91
CA LYS A 1 -26.94 1.84 -3.47
C LYS A 1 -25.80 1.14 -2.72
N LEU A 2 -24.92 1.93 -2.10
CA LEU A 2 -23.68 1.50 -1.43
C LEU A 2 -23.97 0.48 -0.32
N SER A 3 -23.84 -0.81 -0.61
CA SER A 3 -23.73 -1.83 0.44
C SER A 3 -22.34 -1.71 1.06
N GLY A 4 -22.22 -0.99 2.18
CA GLY A 4 -20.97 -0.89 2.92
C GLY A 4 -20.84 -2.09 3.85
N ALA A 5 -19.94 -3.02 3.52
CA ALA A 5 -19.53 -4.03 4.49
C ALA A 5 -18.71 -3.35 5.58
N THR A 6 -18.93 -3.72 6.84
CA THR A 6 -18.11 -3.25 7.96
C THR A 6 -17.33 -4.41 8.55
N LEU A 7 -16.01 -4.31 8.54
CA LEU A 7 -15.13 -5.20 9.28
C LEU A 7 -14.51 -4.41 10.43
N SER A 8 -14.72 -4.90 11.64
CA SER A 8 -14.19 -4.30 12.87
C SER A 8 -13.41 -5.34 13.67
N LYS A 9 -12.20 -4.98 14.14
CA LYS A 9 -11.36 -5.85 14.99
C LYS A 9 -10.94 -7.16 14.33
N ASN A 10 -10.57 -7.12 13.05
CA ASN A 10 -10.14 -8.31 12.30
C ASN A 10 -8.63 -8.30 12.03
N GLY A 11 -8.04 -9.50 11.97
CA GLY A 11 -6.74 -9.75 11.36
C GLY A 11 -6.95 -10.36 9.97
N ILE A 12 -6.61 -9.61 8.92
CA ILE A 12 -6.69 -10.05 7.52
C ILE A 12 -5.26 -10.34 7.08
N GLU A 13 -4.88 -11.62 7.15
CA GLU A 13 -3.47 -12.02 7.15
C GLU A 13 -3.16 -13.21 6.25
N GLY A 14 -2.00 -13.19 5.59
CA GLY A 14 -1.47 -14.33 4.84
C GLY A 14 -2.26 -14.72 3.59
N ASN A 15 -3.08 -13.81 3.05
CA ASN A 15 -3.89 -14.08 1.87
C ASN A 15 -3.11 -13.80 0.58
N HIS A 16 -3.52 -14.48 -0.50
CA HIS A 16 -2.94 -14.32 -1.83
C HIS A 16 -4.02 -14.17 -2.89
N ALA A 17 -3.95 -13.10 -3.67
CA ALA A 17 -4.77 -12.90 -4.86
C ALA A 17 -3.89 -12.85 -6.11
N THR A 18 -4.35 -13.41 -7.23
CA THR A 18 -3.58 -13.37 -8.49
C THR A 18 -3.61 -12.00 -9.16
N THR A 19 -4.62 -11.18 -8.85
CA THR A 19 -4.87 -9.89 -9.50
C THR A 19 -4.79 -8.73 -8.51
N SER A 20 -5.77 -8.57 -7.65
CA SER A 20 -5.92 -7.36 -6.85
C SER A 20 -6.39 -7.63 -5.44
N GLY A 21 -5.93 -6.82 -4.48
CA GLY A 21 -6.48 -6.79 -3.12
C GLY A 21 -6.19 -8.07 -2.36
N GLY A 22 -4.91 -8.35 -2.08
CA GLY A 22 -4.49 -9.62 -1.49
C GLY A 22 -5.23 -9.93 -0.20
N GLY A 23 -5.45 -8.93 0.65
CA GLY A 23 -6.31 -9.03 1.84
C GLY A 23 -7.71 -8.48 1.62
N VAL A 24 -7.83 -7.29 1.04
CA VAL A 24 -9.12 -6.60 0.85
C VAL A 24 -9.23 -6.01 -0.56
N TYR A 25 -10.33 -6.30 -1.23
CA TYR A 25 -10.73 -5.67 -2.49
C TYR A 25 -12.06 -4.94 -2.29
N VAL A 26 -12.08 -3.63 -2.57
CA VAL A 26 -13.28 -2.81 -2.48
C VAL A 26 -13.53 -2.15 -3.84
N ASP A 27 -14.70 -2.39 -4.40
CA ASP A 27 -15.13 -1.85 -5.69
C ASP A 27 -16.53 -1.24 -5.55
N GLU A 28 -16.68 0.00 -6.00
CA GLU A 28 -17.94 0.78 -5.92
C GLU A 28 -18.64 0.75 -4.55
N SER A 29 -17.87 0.70 -3.45
CA SER A 29 -18.41 0.48 -2.11
C SER A 29 -17.88 1.46 -1.07
N GLY A 30 -18.73 1.79 -0.11
CA GLY A 30 -18.38 2.52 1.11
C GLY A 30 -17.98 1.58 2.23
N ALA A 31 -17.18 0.56 1.94
CA ALA A 31 -16.77 -0.41 2.94
C ALA A 31 -15.98 0.28 4.06
N THR A 32 -16.22 -0.15 5.30
CA THR A 32 -15.53 0.37 6.48
C THR A 32 -14.63 -0.71 7.07
N LEU A 33 -13.35 -0.39 7.23
CA LEU A 33 -12.39 -1.19 7.97
C LEU A 33 -11.99 -0.42 9.22
N LYS A 34 -12.30 -0.96 10.40
CA LYS A 34 -12.06 -0.29 11.69
C LYS A 34 -11.25 -1.18 12.64
N GLU A 35 -10.32 -0.58 13.38
CA GLU A 35 -9.56 -1.24 14.46
C GLU A 35 -8.98 -2.60 14.00
N SER A 36 -8.54 -2.69 12.75
CA SER A 36 -8.19 -3.95 12.09
C SER A 36 -6.74 -3.94 11.59
N ARG A 37 -6.23 -5.12 11.25
CA ARG A 37 -4.87 -5.29 10.71
C ARG A 37 -4.95 -5.98 9.36
N VAL A 38 -4.25 -5.43 8.37
CA VAL A 38 -4.09 -6.03 7.04
C VAL A 38 -2.61 -6.29 6.85
N MET A 39 -2.21 -7.56 7.00
CA MET A 39 -0.79 -7.90 7.09
C MET A 39 -0.40 -9.09 6.24
N THR A 40 0.85 -9.13 5.78
CA THR A 40 1.45 -10.29 5.10
C THR A 40 0.63 -10.86 3.94
N ASN A 41 -0.20 -10.02 3.30
CA ASN A 41 -0.97 -10.41 2.13
C ASN A 41 -0.19 -10.11 0.85
N SER A 42 -0.56 -10.78 -0.25
CA SER A 42 0.07 -10.60 -1.54
C SER A 42 -0.91 -10.54 -2.71
N ALA A 43 -0.61 -9.69 -3.69
CA ALA A 43 -1.35 -9.61 -4.94
C ALA A 43 -0.50 -9.04 -6.08
N ARG A 44 -1.02 -9.01 -7.31
CA ARG A 44 -0.37 -8.24 -8.38
C ARG A 44 -0.47 -6.73 -8.11
N ASN A 45 -1.64 -6.22 -7.76
CA ASN A 45 -1.84 -4.82 -7.35
C ASN A 45 -2.54 -4.75 -5.99
N GLY A 46 -2.11 -3.85 -5.12
CA GLY A 46 -2.75 -3.71 -3.79
C GLY A 46 -2.50 -4.96 -2.95
N GLY A 47 -1.25 -5.21 -2.59
CA GLY A 47 -0.85 -6.41 -1.85
C GLY A 47 -1.66 -6.62 -0.58
N GLY A 48 -1.91 -5.53 0.16
CA GLY A 48 -2.86 -5.51 1.26
C GLY A 48 -4.27 -5.18 0.79
N ILE A 49 -4.46 -3.95 0.32
CA ILE A 49 -5.77 -3.38 -0.01
C ILE A 49 -5.76 -2.86 -1.44
N TYR A 50 -6.82 -3.14 -2.18
CA TYR A 50 -7.10 -2.52 -3.47
C TYR A 50 -8.46 -1.82 -3.41
N LEU A 51 -8.47 -0.53 -3.76
CA LEU A 51 -9.65 0.32 -3.85
C LEU A 51 -9.88 0.74 -5.29
N GLU A 52 -11.10 0.53 -5.77
CA GLU A 52 -11.55 0.99 -7.07
C GLU A 52 -12.90 1.70 -6.95
N ARG A 53 -12.95 2.94 -7.47
CA ARG A 53 -14.18 3.75 -7.55
C ARG A 53 -14.94 3.83 -6.22
N SER A 54 -14.21 3.92 -5.13
CA SER A 54 -14.68 3.73 -3.74
C SER A 54 -14.39 4.97 -2.88
N ASN A 55 -14.86 6.13 -3.32
CA ASN A 55 -14.70 7.43 -2.65
C ASN A 55 -15.27 7.50 -1.21
N THR A 56 -16.09 6.53 -0.83
CA THR A 56 -16.73 6.49 0.50
C THR A 56 -16.17 5.39 1.39
N ALA A 57 -15.13 4.68 0.96
CA ALA A 57 -14.44 3.71 1.80
C ALA A 57 -13.79 4.41 3.00
N SER A 58 -13.90 3.81 4.18
CA SER A 58 -13.40 4.39 5.42
C SER A 58 -12.45 3.41 6.11
N PHE A 59 -11.27 3.91 6.45
CA PHE A 59 -10.29 3.22 7.27
C PHE A 59 -10.14 4.00 8.57
N ILE A 60 -10.26 3.32 9.71
CA ILE A 60 -10.15 3.93 11.03
C ILE A 60 -9.28 3.03 11.90
N ASP A 61 -8.15 3.53 12.40
CA ASP A 61 -7.21 2.77 13.25
C ASP A 61 -6.79 1.42 12.63
N VAL A 62 -6.47 1.45 11.33
CA VAL A 62 -6.05 0.26 10.57
C VAL A 62 -4.54 0.24 10.45
N GLY A 63 -3.92 -0.87 10.86
CA GLY A 63 -2.51 -1.16 10.61
C GLY A 63 -2.32 -1.94 9.31
N ILE A 64 -1.54 -1.41 8.37
CA ILE A 64 -1.33 -2.02 7.05
C ILE A 64 0.17 -2.31 6.89
N SER A 65 0.56 -3.58 6.99
CA SER A 65 1.99 -3.89 7.10
C SER A 65 2.46 -5.21 6.52
N GLY A 66 3.68 -5.22 5.96
CA GLY A 66 4.30 -6.45 5.46
C GLY A 66 3.61 -7.04 4.24
N ASN A 67 2.76 -6.27 3.55
CA ASN A 67 2.07 -6.72 2.35
C ASN A 67 2.96 -6.55 1.10
N VAL A 68 2.74 -7.39 0.09
CA VAL A 68 3.59 -7.45 -1.10
C VAL A 68 2.76 -7.36 -2.37
N ALA A 69 3.13 -6.43 -3.25
CA ALA A 69 2.59 -6.33 -4.61
C ALA A 69 3.65 -6.72 -5.66
N ASP A 70 3.29 -7.59 -6.60
CA ASP A 70 4.16 -7.95 -7.73
C ASP A 70 4.24 -6.84 -8.79
N ASN A 71 3.36 -5.86 -8.70
CA ASN A 71 3.40 -4.67 -9.53
C ASN A 71 3.32 -3.42 -8.65
N ASN A 72 2.14 -2.92 -8.32
CA ASN A 72 1.98 -1.62 -7.67
C ASN A 72 1.20 -1.70 -6.36
N GLY A 73 1.51 -0.79 -5.42
CA GLY A 73 0.75 -0.62 -4.19
C GLY A 73 0.96 -1.79 -3.22
N GLY A 74 2.14 -1.89 -2.61
CA GLY A 74 2.45 -2.99 -1.70
C GLY A 74 1.47 -3.06 -0.54
N GLY A 75 1.22 -1.92 0.12
CA GLY A 75 0.19 -1.79 1.14
C GLY A 75 -1.18 -1.53 0.53
N LEU A 76 -1.30 -0.43 -0.22
CA LEU A 76 -2.55 0.02 -0.83
C LEU A 76 -2.36 0.39 -2.30
N TYR A 77 -3.31 -0.02 -3.14
CA TYR A 77 -3.52 0.54 -4.46
C TYR A 77 -4.87 1.26 -4.47
N ILE A 78 -4.88 2.50 -4.93
CA ILE A 78 -6.07 3.34 -4.95
C ILE A 78 -6.29 3.83 -6.39
N SER A 79 -7.41 3.40 -6.98
CA SER A 79 -7.82 3.69 -8.35
C SER A 79 -9.13 4.46 -8.37
N HIS A 80 -9.17 5.59 -9.07
CA HIS A 80 -10.37 6.41 -9.24
C HIS A 80 -11.12 6.67 -7.92
N SER A 81 -10.37 6.87 -6.83
CA SER A 81 -10.92 6.97 -5.48
C SER A 81 -10.22 8.05 -4.67
N ASP A 82 -11.01 8.97 -4.13
CA ASP A 82 -10.53 10.01 -3.24
C ASP A 82 -10.78 9.61 -1.79
N ILE A 83 -9.70 9.40 -1.02
CA ILE A 83 -9.81 8.92 0.36
C ILE A 83 -9.06 9.79 1.37
N ARG A 84 -9.51 9.72 2.61
CA ARG A 84 -8.82 10.31 3.76
C ARG A 84 -8.34 9.20 4.69
N LEU A 85 -7.07 9.26 5.06
CA LEU A 85 -6.48 8.42 6.09
C LEU A 85 -6.13 9.30 7.29
N THR A 86 -6.55 8.88 8.48
CA THR A 86 -6.27 9.58 9.74
C THR A 86 -5.77 8.59 10.78
N ASP A 87 -4.64 8.90 11.42
CA ASP A 87 -4.07 8.08 12.51
C ASP A 87 -3.70 6.62 12.10
N HIS A 88 -3.33 6.38 10.83
CA HIS A 88 -2.89 5.06 10.36
C HIS A 88 -1.38 4.86 10.40
N THR A 89 -0.99 3.59 10.51
CA THR A 89 0.38 3.14 10.27
C THR A 89 0.43 2.23 9.05
N ILE A 90 1.23 2.61 8.05
CA ILE A 90 1.47 1.84 6.83
C ILE A 90 2.96 1.52 6.78
N ALA A 91 3.33 0.26 7.06
CA ALA A 91 4.72 -0.06 7.38
C ALA A 91 5.25 -1.34 6.74
N GLY A 92 6.49 -1.31 6.24
CA GLY A 92 7.17 -2.52 5.79
C GLY A 92 6.52 -3.20 4.58
N ASN A 93 5.75 -2.46 3.78
CA ASN A 93 5.10 -2.99 2.58
C ASN A 93 6.05 -2.88 1.38
N ARG A 94 5.90 -3.79 0.41
CA ARG A 94 6.78 -3.88 -0.76
C ARG A 94 5.99 -3.93 -2.07
N ALA A 95 6.42 -3.15 -3.06
CA ALA A 95 5.96 -3.26 -4.45
C ALA A 95 7.14 -3.58 -5.36
N ALA A 96 6.98 -4.46 -6.35
CA ALA A 96 8.05 -4.71 -7.32
C ALA A 96 8.26 -3.53 -8.27
N ALA A 97 7.18 -2.85 -8.67
CA ALA A 97 7.22 -1.63 -9.47
C ALA A 97 7.14 -0.38 -8.57
N SER A 98 5.95 0.12 -8.26
CA SER A 98 5.81 1.45 -7.64
C SER A 98 4.87 1.47 -6.44
N GLY A 99 5.10 2.42 -5.52
CA GLY A 99 4.21 2.63 -4.38
C GLY A 99 4.32 1.50 -3.35
N GLY A 100 5.48 1.38 -2.71
CA GLY A 100 5.74 0.32 -1.74
C GLY A 100 4.73 0.33 -0.61
N GLY A 101 4.43 1.52 -0.08
CA GLY A 101 3.33 1.74 0.84
C GLY A 101 2.02 1.90 0.08
N ILE A 102 1.95 2.93 -0.76
CA ILE A 102 0.72 3.35 -1.44
C ILE A 102 1.02 3.71 -2.90
N TYR A 103 0.18 3.23 -3.81
CA TYR A 103 0.13 3.67 -5.19
C TYR A 103 -1.22 4.33 -5.49
N LEU A 104 -1.20 5.51 -6.12
CA LEU A 104 -2.40 6.27 -6.51
C LEU A 104 -2.47 6.38 -8.03
N ASP A 105 -3.66 6.11 -8.57
CA ASP A 105 -3.98 6.17 -9.99
C ASP A 105 -5.29 6.94 -10.19
N ASN A 106 -5.24 8.10 -10.86
CA ASN A 106 -6.38 9.00 -11.04
C ASN A 106 -7.13 9.25 -9.72
N SER A 107 -6.40 9.49 -8.63
CA SER A 107 -6.93 9.47 -7.27
C SER A 107 -6.26 10.52 -6.37
N ALA A 108 -7.00 11.06 -5.42
CA ALA A 108 -6.46 11.92 -4.37
C ALA A 108 -6.43 11.20 -3.01
N ILE A 109 -5.40 11.50 -2.21
CA ILE A 109 -5.37 11.09 -0.81
C ILE A 109 -5.03 12.26 0.10
N THR A 110 -5.70 12.31 1.25
CA THR A 110 -5.34 13.23 2.33
C THR A 110 -4.91 12.45 3.56
N PHE A 111 -3.72 12.75 4.06
CA PHE A 111 -3.17 12.19 5.30
C PHE A 111 -3.24 13.22 6.42
N GLU A 112 -3.78 12.80 7.56
CA GLU A 112 -3.66 13.50 8.83
C GLU A 112 -3.09 12.56 9.91
N ARG A 113 -1.96 12.92 10.53
CA ARG A 113 -1.34 12.12 11.60
C ARG A 113 -1.03 10.66 11.23
N ASN A 114 -0.62 10.42 9.97
CA ASN A 114 -0.25 9.08 9.53
C ASN A 114 1.25 8.86 9.57
N LEU A 115 1.65 7.60 9.76
CA LEU A 115 3.02 7.15 9.68
C LEU A 115 3.21 6.15 8.54
N LEU A 116 3.96 6.54 7.51
CA LEU A 116 4.42 5.65 6.46
C LEU A 116 5.90 5.35 6.70
N ARG A 117 6.25 4.09 6.95
CA ARG A 117 7.64 3.74 7.27
C ARG A 117 8.15 2.45 6.66
N ASN A 118 9.43 2.37 6.36
CA ASN A 118 10.09 1.13 5.89
C ASN A 118 9.45 0.49 4.65
N ASN A 119 8.71 1.28 3.87
CA ASN A 119 8.05 0.79 2.66
C ASN A 119 9.01 0.86 1.46
N GLN A 120 8.93 -0.12 0.56
CA GLN A 120 9.93 -0.35 -0.49
C GLN A 120 9.29 -0.57 -1.86
N ALA A 121 9.85 0.05 -2.90
CA ALA A 121 9.37 -0.12 -4.28
C ALA A 121 10.56 -0.33 -5.24
N GLY A 122 10.50 -1.27 -6.18
CA GLY A 122 11.65 -1.53 -7.08
C GLY A 122 11.93 -0.41 -8.09
N LEU A 123 10.93 0.37 -8.48
CA LEU A 123 11.05 1.47 -9.43
C LEU A 123 10.92 2.84 -8.75
N SER A 124 9.75 3.19 -8.19
CA SER A 124 9.55 4.52 -7.63
C SER A 124 8.57 4.55 -6.45
N GLY A 125 8.72 5.55 -5.58
CA GLY A 125 7.82 5.79 -4.47
C GLY A 125 7.81 4.66 -3.43
N GLY A 126 8.92 4.48 -2.71
CA GLY A 126 8.99 3.51 -1.61
C GLY A 126 7.84 3.69 -0.62
N GLY A 127 7.54 4.94 -0.25
CA GLY A 127 6.37 5.29 0.56
C GLY A 127 5.10 5.44 -0.28
N ILE A 128 5.07 6.47 -1.13
CA ILE A 128 3.93 6.83 -1.96
C ILE A 128 4.42 7.03 -3.41
N ALA A 129 3.66 6.51 -4.38
CA ALA A 129 3.81 6.82 -5.79
C ALA A 129 2.49 7.38 -6.34
N LEU A 130 2.58 8.45 -7.15
CA LEU A 130 1.46 9.11 -7.81
C LEU A 130 1.55 8.86 -9.32
N ALA A 131 0.45 8.47 -9.94
CA ALA A 131 0.34 8.31 -11.40
C ALA A 131 -0.87 9.07 -11.94
N ASN A 132 -0.78 9.48 -13.21
CA ASN A 132 -1.83 10.26 -13.89
C ASN A 132 -2.19 11.51 -13.07
N ASP A 133 -3.47 11.87 -12.98
CA ASP A 133 -3.96 13.07 -12.29
C ASP A 133 -4.06 12.89 -10.76
N SER A 134 -3.13 12.14 -10.16
CA SER A 134 -3.16 11.83 -8.72
C SER A 134 -2.53 12.91 -7.85
N ASN A 135 -3.04 13.04 -6.63
CA ASN A 135 -2.54 14.00 -5.65
C ASN A 135 -2.43 13.39 -4.24
N ALA A 136 -1.45 13.86 -3.45
CA ALA A 136 -1.32 13.50 -2.04
C ALA A 136 -1.08 14.76 -1.20
N LEU A 137 -1.97 14.99 -0.25
CA LEU A 137 -1.87 16.07 0.74
C LEU A 137 -1.54 15.49 2.10
N MET A 138 -0.54 16.04 2.77
CA MET A 138 -0.06 15.53 4.07
C MET A 138 -0.07 16.65 5.11
N SER A 139 -0.74 16.40 6.24
CA SER A 139 -0.70 17.24 7.44
C SER A 139 -0.29 16.40 8.64
N SER A 140 0.67 16.90 9.43
CA SER A 140 1.15 16.26 10.65
C SER A 140 1.51 14.78 10.48
N SER A 141 1.92 14.39 9.27
CA SER A 141 2.18 13.00 8.88
C SER A 141 3.65 12.84 8.52
N ALA A 142 4.18 11.63 8.68
CA ALA A 142 5.59 11.33 8.45
C ALA A 142 5.75 10.20 7.41
N VAL A 143 6.68 10.39 6.47
CA VAL A 143 7.18 9.35 5.57
C VAL A 143 8.67 9.17 5.86
N ILE A 144 9.03 8.04 6.47
CA ILE A 144 10.39 7.80 6.98
C ILE A 144 10.92 6.45 6.52
N ASP A 145 12.23 6.35 6.30
CA ASP A 145 12.92 5.09 5.97
C ASP A 145 12.30 4.33 4.77
N THR A 146 11.61 5.04 3.88
CA THR A 146 11.05 4.47 2.66
C THR A 146 12.06 4.63 1.54
N ARG A 147 12.29 3.57 0.77
CA ARG A 147 13.34 3.57 -0.26
C ARG A 147 12.92 2.87 -1.52
N ARG A 148 13.60 3.19 -2.62
CA ARG A 148 13.64 2.27 -3.76
C ARG A 148 14.31 0.97 -3.29
N ALA A 149 13.73 -0.18 -3.60
CA ALA A 149 14.43 -1.44 -3.40
C ALA A 149 15.61 -1.43 -4.39
N GLU A 150 16.83 -1.38 -3.86
CA GLU A 150 18.00 -1.66 -4.67
C GLU A 150 17.76 -3.02 -5.34
N PRO A 151 17.94 -3.17 -6.66
CA PRO A 151 18.01 -4.51 -7.24
C PRO A 151 19.05 -5.25 -6.40
N ALA A 152 18.79 -6.51 -6.06
CA ALA A 152 19.79 -7.36 -5.42
C ALA A 152 21.01 -7.42 -6.35
N ALA A 153 21.92 -6.47 -6.20
CA ALA A 153 23.08 -6.34 -7.05
C ALA A 153 23.99 -7.50 -6.66
N ALA A 154 24.01 -8.50 -7.54
CA ALA A 154 25.18 -9.28 -7.90
C ALA A 154 26.29 -9.32 -6.83
N PHE A 155 26.11 -10.14 -5.80
CA PHE A 155 27.25 -10.72 -5.08
C PHE A 155 27.90 -11.80 -5.96
N TRP A 156 28.40 -11.41 -7.14
CA TRP A 156 29.46 -12.19 -7.78
C TRP A 156 30.76 -11.68 -7.19
N SER A 157 31.32 -12.45 -6.27
CA SER A 157 32.70 -12.31 -5.84
C SER A 157 33.61 -12.33 -7.07
N LEU A 158 34.31 -11.23 -7.33
CA LEU A 158 35.45 -11.24 -8.26
C LEU A 158 36.42 -12.36 -7.83
N PRO A 159 36.92 -13.20 -8.74
CA PRO A 159 37.99 -14.12 -8.40
C PRO A 159 39.21 -13.29 -7.97
N ARG A 160 39.78 -13.60 -6.80
CA ARG A 160 41.10 -13.10 -6.44
C ARG A 160 42.08 -13.54 -7.53
N HIS A 161 42.79 -12.60 -8.15
CA HIS A 161 43.99 -12.90 -8.91
C HIS A 161 44.97 -13.69 -8.02
N PRO A 162 45.50 -14.84 -8.46
CA PRO A 162 46.77 -15.31 -7.95
C PRO A 162 47.91 -14.51 -8.60
N THR A 163 48.97 -14.35 -7.81
CA THR A 163 50.27 -13.71 -8.05
C THR A 163 50.84 -13.85 -9.45
#